data_AF-A0ABD2LEH7-F1
#
_entry.id   AF-A0ABD2LEH7-F1
#
_cell.length_a   1.000
_cell.length_b   1.000
_cell.length_c   1.000
_cell.angle_alpha   90.00
_cell.angle_beta   90.00
_cell.angle_gamma   90.00
#
_symmetry.space_group_name_H-M   'P 1'
#
loop_
_entity.id
_entity.type
_entity.pdbx_description
1 polymer ?
#
loop_
_entity_poly.entity_id
_entity_poly.type
_entity_poly.pdbx_seq_one_letter_code
_entity_poly.pdbx_strand_id
1 'polypeptide(L)'
;MSDRQKEAEEKMAKAIFISADCWLCVFELLPPRQLGLGIAMISHRFDFYVNEHFKTRKWTLKPIQIERKIGENVTKEMEIVTSHGKPLPIPSIQMPRKVIGFERIIIYFIDQNAIAFLRRFRQVFAACQINLSIHTNNDRLLELFLHNTWPMLEKKHSRLAIVRHIFPPFAQIRPVNSQRLSISSPYQCLDYKFLRRISGR
;
A
#
# COMPACT_ATOMS: atom_id res chain seq x y z
N MET A 1 -22.65 -28.65 -28.21
CA MET A 1 -22.37 -29.34 -26.94
C MET A 1 -23.54 -30.28 -26.65
N SER A 2 -23.27 -31.53 -26.27
CA SER A 2 -24.29 -32.56 -26.04
C SER A 2 -24.89 -32.45 -24.63
N ASP A 3 -26.18 -32.74 -24.47
CA ASP A 3 -26.88 -32.73 -23.17
C ASP A 3 -26.18 -33.61 -22.10
N ARG A 4 -25.56 -34.72 -22.52
CA ARG A 4 -24.80 -35.60 -21.62
C ARG A 4 -23.52 -34.96 -21.08
N GLN A 5 -22.89 -34.08 -21.85
CA GLN A 5 -21.71 -33.33 -21.42
C GLN A 5 -22.09 -32.30 -20.35
N LYS A 6 -23.21 -31.61 -20.56
CA LYS A 6 -23.75 -30.62 -19.62
C LYS A 6 -24.18 -31.25 -18.29
N GLU A 7 -24.80 -32.42 -18.35
CA GLU A 7 -25.23 -33.19 -17.17
C GLU A 7 -24.05 -33.78 -16.38
N ALA A 8 -22.98 -34.21 -17.08
CA ALA A 8 -21.74 -34.65 -16.46
C ALA A 8 -20.98 -33.49 -15.79
N GLU A 9 -20.94 -32.31 -16.41
CA GLU A 9 -20.37 -31.09 -15.84
C GLU A 9 -21.12 -30.65 -14.57
N GLU A 10 -22.46 -30.69 -14.58
CA GLU A 10 -23.28 -30.40 -13.39
C GLU A 10 -23.06 -31.41 -12.24
N LYS A 11 -22.92 -32.71 -12.57
CA LYS A 11 -22.60 -33.74 -11.56
C LYS A 11 -21.21 -33.56 -10.97
N MET A 12 -20.19 -33.27 -11.78
CA MET A 12 -18.84 -32.99 -11.29
C MET A 12 -18.77 -31.71 -10.44
N ALA A 13 -19.48 -30.65 -10.85
CA ALA A 13 -19.56 -29.40 -10.10
C ALA A 13 -20.21 -29.57 -8.71
N LYS A 14 -21.17 -30.51 -8.58
CA LYS A 14 -21.75 -30.91 -7.29
C LYS A 14 -20.84 -31.83 -6.47
N ALA A 15 -20.04 -32.67 -7.13
CA ALA A 15 -19.15 -33.64 -6.46
C ALA A 15 -17.92 -33.00 -5.80
N ILE A 16 -17.43 -31.87 -6.32
CA ILE A 16 -16.30 -31.13 -5.72
C ILE A 16 -16.84 -29.85 -5.07
N PHE A 17 -17.71 -30.01 -4.07
CA PHE A 17 -18.18 -28.89 -3.28
C PHE A 17 -17.20 -28.57 -2.14
N ILE A 18 -16.13 -27.86 -2.48
CA ILE A 18 -15.25 -27.24 -1.47
C ILE A 18 -15.97 -25.99 -0.94
N SER A 19 -16.10 -25.89 0.38
CA SER A 19 -16.76 -24.76 1.04
C SER A 19 -16.04 -23.44 0.75
N ALA A 20 -16.76 -22.32 0.85
CA ALA A 20 -16.17 -21.00 0.69
C ALA A 20 -15.04 -20.78 1.71
N ASP A 21 -15.23 -21.22 2.95
CA ASP A 21 -14.24 -21.08 4.02
C ASP A 21 -12.92 -21.81 3.69
N CYS A 22 -13.00 -23.01 3.12
CA CYS A 22 -11.81 -23.74 2.67
C CYS A 22 -11.03 -22.96 1.59
N TRP A 23 -11.73 -22.31 0.65
CA TRP A 23 -11.08 -21.47 -0.36
C TRP A 23 -10.45 -20.21 0.25
N LEU A 24 -11.12 -19.58 1.22
CA LEU A 24 -10.58 -18.40 1.90
C LEU A 24 -9.27 -18.73 2.64
N CYS A 25 -9.16 -19.90 3.27
CA CYS A 25 -7.91 -20.39 3.86
C CYS A 25 -6.79 -20.54 2.81
N VAL A 26 -7.09 -21.09 1.64
CA VAL A 26 -6.11 -21.20 0.54
C VAL A 26 -5.68 -19.82 0.04
N PHE A 27 -6.60 -18.86 -0.02
CA PHE A 27 -6.31 -17.51 -0.48
C PHE A 27 -5.34 -16.75 0.44
N GLU A 28 -5.34 -17.04 1.74
CA GLU A 28 -4.36 -16.43 2.65
C GLU A 28 -2.91 -16.72 2.25
N LEU A 29 -2.66 -17.89 1.65
CA LEU A 29 -1.34 -18.36 1.23
C LEU A 29 -0.88 -17.74 -0.11
N LEU A 30 -1.82 -17.18 -0.88
CA LEU A 30 -1.54 -16.72 -2.24
C LEU A 30 -1.28 -15.20 -2.30
N PRO A 31 -0.31 -14.75 -3.12
CA PRO A 31 -0.10 -13.34 -3.38
C PRO A 31 -1.38 -12.67 -3.93
N PRO A 32 -1.70 -11.43 -3.50
CA PRO A 32 -2.92 -10.72 -3.95
C PRO A 32 -3.01 -10.57 -5.48
N ARG A 33 -1.85 -10.43 -6.14
CA ARG A 33 -1.77 -10.39 -7.60
C ARG A 33 -2.28 -11.68 -8.25
N GLN A 34 -1.90 -12.84 -7.73
CA GLN A 34 -2.33 -14.13 -8.26
C GLN A 34 -3.82 -14.37 -8.00
N LEU A 35 -4.33 -13.91 -6.86
CA LEU A 35 -5.76 -13.97 -6.56
C LEU A 35 -6.58 -13.11 -7.52
N GLY A 36 -6.25 -11.81 -7.63
CA GLY A 36 -7.08 -10.87 -8.37
C GLY A 36 -6.95 -10.94 -9.90
N LEU A 37 -5.82 -11.41 -10.42
CA LEU A 37 -5.56 -11.50 -11.88
C LEU A 37 -5.44 -12.93 -12.40
N GLY A 38 -5.42 -13.92 -11.51
CA GLY A 38 -5.43 -15.33 -11.88
C GLY A 38 -6.75 -15.96 -11.46
N ILE A 39 -6.87 -16.25 -10.16
CA ILE A 39 -7.98 -17.04 -9.62
C ILE A 39 -9.34 -16.39 -9.85
N ALA A 40 -9.47 -15.08 -9.60
CA ALA A 40 -10.71 -14.35 -9.84
C ALA A 40 -11.20 -14.46 -11.29
N MET A 41 -10.29 -14.59 -12.25
CA MET A 41 -10.63 -14.66 -13.67
C MET A 41 -11.04 -16.07 -14.13
N ILE A 42 -10.87 -17.09 -13.28
CA ILE A 42 -11.21 -18.49 -13.62
C ILE A 42 -12.72 -18.68 -13.70
N SER A 43 -13.48 -18.07 -12.79
CA SER A 43 -14.95 -18.15 -12.81
C SER A 43 -15.59 -17.03 -11.99
N HIS A 44 -16.87 -16.75 -12.28
CA HIS A 44 -17.71 -15.86 -11.47
C HIS A 44 -17.70 -16.24 -9.97
N ARG A 45 -17.69 -17.54 -9.65
CA ARG A 45 -17.67 -18.02 -8.26
C ARG A 45 -16.36 -17.65 -7.57
N PHE A 46 -15.23 -17.77 -8.27
CA PHE A 46 -13.93 -17.38 -7.73
C PHE A 46 -13.78 -15.86 -7.65
N ASP A 47 -14.29 -15.10 -8.63
CA ASP A 47 -14.30 -13.63 -8.53
C ASP A 47 -15.05 -13.17 -7.27
N PHE A 48 -16.22 -13.75 -7.00
CA PHE A 48 -16.98 -13.46 -5.78
C PHE A 48 -16.16 -13.77 -4.52
N TYR A 49 -15.56 -14.96 -4.40
CA TYR A 49 -14.78 -15.33 -3.20
C TYR A 49 -13.50 -14.49 -3.05
N VAL A 50 -12.80 -14.19 -4.15
CA VAL A 50 -11.61 -13.32 -4.10
C VAL A 50 -12.01 -11.91 -3.68
N ASN A 51 -13.15 -11.40 -4.15
CA ASN A 51 -13.67 -10.11 -3.75
C ASN A 51 -14.03 -10.08 -2.25
N GLU A 52 -14.74 -11.09 -1.75
CA GLU A 52 -15.05 -11.21 -0.32
C GLU A 52 -13.78 -11.35 0.53
N HIS A 53 -12.80 -12.14 0.08
CA HIS A 53 -11.50 -12.24 0.72
C HIS A 53 -10.81 -10.87 0.80
N PHE A 54 -10.80 -10.09 -0.29
CA PHE A 54 -10.18 -8.77 -0.29
C PHE A 54 -10.87 -7.74 0.59
N LYS A 55 -12.21 -7.81 0.72
CA LYS A 55 -12.98 -6.95 1.62
C LYS A 55 -12.76 -7.28 3.10
N THR A 56 -12.54 -8.55 3.42
CA THR A 56 -12.42 -9.00 4.82
C THR A 56 -10.99 -8.93 5.32
N ARG A 57 -10.01 -9.13 4.43
CA ARG A 57 -8.58 -9.11 4.74
C ARG A 57 -8.07 -7.73 5.17
N LYS A 58 -7.19 -7.73 6.17
CA LYS A 58 -6.42 -6.55 6.58
C LYS A 58 -5.17 -6.40 5.71
N TRP A 59 -4.88 -5.16 5.29
CA TRP A 59 -3.81 -4.85 4.35
C TRP A 59 -2.72 -3.97 4.97
N THR A 60 -1.46 -4.36 4.78
CA THR A 60 -0.31 -3.47 4.97
C THR A 60 0.15 -2.98 3.60
N LEU A 61 0.40 -1.70 3.42
CA LEU A 61 0.94 -1.19 2.15
C LEU A 61 2.46 -1.35 2.10
N LYS A 62 2.97 -1.68 0.90
CA LYS A 62 4.41 -1.69 0.62
C LYS A 62 5.06 -0.32 0.85
N PRO A 63 6.40 -0.25 0.94
CA PRO A 63 7.10 1.01 1.10
C PRO A 63 6.72 2.03 0.03
N ILE A 64 6.37 3.23 0.48
CA ILE A 64 6.10 4.38 -0.38
C ILE A 64 7.11 5.49 -0.12
N GLN A 65 7.42 6.24 -1.18
CA GLN A 65 8.29 7.40 -1.14
C GLN A 65 7.49 8.63 -1.54
N ILE A 66 7.63 9.71 -0.76
CA ILE A 66 7.06 11.02 -1.04
C ILE A 66 8.20 11.89 -1.54
N GLU A 67 8.12 12.27 -2.81
CA GLU A 67 9.15 13.01 -3.51
C GLU A 67 8.60 14.32 -4.06
N ARG A 68 9.53 15.20 -4.45
CA ARG A 68 9.20 16.43 -5.14
C ARG A 68 9.13 16.15 -6.63
N LYS A 69 7.97 16.39 -7.23
CA LYS A 69 7.82 16.46 -8.68
C LYS A 69 8.53 17.73 -9.18
N ILE A 70 9.46 17.55 -10.10
CA ILE A 70 10.07 18.66 -10.84
C ILE A 70 9.31 18.76 -12.15
N GLY A 71 8.30 19.64 -12.19
CA GLY A 71 7.61 20.00 -13.43
C GLY A 71 8.36 21.07 -14.20
N GLU A 72 8.04 21.21 -15.49
CA GLU A 72 8.49 22.33 -16.35
C GLU A 72 7.95 23.69 -15.85
N ASN A 73 6.80 23.69 -15.17
CA ASN A 73 6.24 24.85 -14.49
C ASN A 73 6.73 24.93 -13.04
N VAL A 74 7.00 26.17 -12.59
CA VAL A 74 7.61 26.57 -11.30
C VAL A 74 6.88 26.04 -10.06
N THR A 75 5.68 25.47 -10.21
CA THR A 75 4.91 24.82 -9.14
C THR A 75 5.54 23.49 -8.73
N LYS A 76 6.15 23.49 -7.54
CA LYS A 76 6.72 22.31 -6.88
C LYS A 76 5.55 21.45 -6.37
N GLU A 77 5.19 20.41 -7.11
CA GLU A 77 4.14 19.47 -6.69
C GLU A 77 4.74 18.28 -5.93
N MET A 78 3.97 17.70 -5.02
CA MET A 78 4.28 16.42 -4.38
C MET A 78 3.96 15.27 -5.34
N GLU A 79 4.81 14.23 -5.37
CA GLU A 79 4.51 12.97 -6.03
C GLU A 79 4.73 11.81 -5.06
N ILE A 80 3.87 10.79 -5.14
CA ILE A 80 4.09 9.52 -4.45
C ILE A 80 4.72 8.59 -5.45
N VAL A 81 5.87 8.02 -5.13
CA VAL A 81 6.50 6.98 -5.94
C VAL A 81 6.57 5.68 -5.15
N THR A 82 6.46 4.57 -5.88
CA THR A 82 6.80 3.25 -5.32
C THR A 82 8.28 3.20 -4.97
N SER A 83 8.69 2.20 -4.18
CA SER A 83 10.10 1.87 -3.96
C SER A 83 10.94 1.62 -5.23
N HIS A 84 10.30 1.54 -6.40
CA HIS A 84 10.93 1.36 -7.70
C HIS A 84 10.90 2.66 -8.55
N GLY A 85 10.60 3.81 -7.94
CA GLY A 85 10.57 5.12 -8.62
C GLY A 85 9.40 5.28 -9.59
N LYS A 86 8.40 4.39 -9.57
CA LYS A 86 7.20 4.53 -10.43
C LYS A 86 6.20 5.48 -9.76
N PRO A 87 5.75 6.54 -10.46
CA PRO A 87 4.66 7.41 -10.01
C PRO A 87 3.41 6.66 -9.60
N LEU A 88 2.77 7.14 -8.54
CA LEU A 88 1.48 6.68 -8.04
C LEU A 88 0.52 7.86 -7.95
N PRO A 89 -0.77 7.63 -8.29
CA PRO A 89 -1.77 8.66 -8.08
C PRO A 89 -1.91 8.94 -6.59
N ILE A 90 -1.92 10.24 -6.23
CA ILE A 90 -2.26 10.67 -4.88
C ILE A 90 -3.71 10.23 -4.62
N PRO A 91 -3.97 9.44 -3.56
CA PRO A 91 -5.29 8.89 -3.34
C PRO A 91 -6.22 10.03 -2.95
N SER A 92 -7.15 10.40 -3.82
CA SER A 92 -8.14 11.46 -3.59
C SER A 92 -9.29 11.02 -2.68
N ILE A 93 -9.46 9.72 -2.45
CA ILE A 93 -10.59 9.12 -1.72
C ILE A 93 -10.16 8.66 -0.32
N GLN A 94 -11.11 8.63 0.62
CA GLN A 94 -10.96 7.97 1.92
C GLN A 94 -10.43 6.54 1.73
N MET A 95 -9.33 6.22 2.40
CA MET A 95 -8.69 4.92 2.29
C MET A 95 -9.64 3.79 2.67
N PRO A 96 -9.50 2.61 2.05
CA PRO A 96 -10.25 1.43 2.47
C PRO A 96 -10.00 1.20 3.97
N ARG A 97 -11.07 1.10 4.77
CA ARG A 97 -11.01 0.85 6.24
C ARG A 97 -10.17 -0.37 6.64
N LYS A 98 -9.83 -1.21 5.67
CA LYS A 98 -9.10 -2.46 5.82
C LYS A 98 -7.60 -2.29 5.64
N VAL A 99 -7.11 -1.12 5.21
CA VAL A 99 -5.68 -0.81 5.28
C VAL A 99 -5.33 -0.51 6.73
N ILE A 100 -4.57 -1.42 7.32
CA ILE A 100 -4.18 -1.39 8.72
C ILE A 100 -2.77 -0.87 8.94
N GLY A 101 -1.99 -0.63 7.89
CA GLY A 101 -0.61 -0.16 8.07
C GLY A 101 0.18 0.10 6.80
N PHE A 102 1.42 0.53 7.02
CA PHE A 102 2.48 0.66 6.02
C PHE A 102 3.72 -0.05 6.53
N GLU A 103 4.44 -0.72 5.62
CA GLU A 103 5.75 -1.28 5.94
C GLU A 103 6.78 -0.16 6.22
N ARG A 104 6.77 0.87 5.37
CA ARG A 104 7.59 2.08 5.53
C ARG A 104 7.03 3.25 4.73
N ILE A 105 7.13 4.45 5.29
CA ILE A 105 6.91 5.71 4.56
C ILE A 105 8.22 6.48 4.58
N ILE A 106 8.70 6.87 3.40
CA ILE A 106 9.92 7.65 3.24
C ILE A 106 9.55 9.01 2.65
N ILE A 107 10.00 10.10 3.26
CA ILE A 107 9.68 11.46 2.85
C ILE A 107 10.98 12.17 2.49
N TYR A 108 11.18 12.49 1.21
CA TYR A 108 12.30 13.28 0.72
C TYR A 108 11.97 14.77 0.55
N PHE A 109 10.68 15.11 0.62
CA PHE A 109 10.20 16.47 0.47
C PHE A 109 9.04 16.75 1.42
N ILE A 110 9.18 17.82 2.20
CA ILE A 110 8.17 18.27 3.18
C ILE A 110 7.50 19.53 2.64
N ASP A 111 6.21 19.43 2.38
CA ASP A 111 5.32 20.55 2.07
C ASP A 111 3.93 20.34 2.71
N GLN A 112 3.01 21.26 2.44
CA GLN A 112 1.63 21.15 2.93
C GLN A 112 0.92 19.91 2.36
N ASN A 113 1.26 19.46 1.16
CA ASN A 113 0.67 18.28 0.53
C ASN A 113 1.11 16.99 1.24
N ALA A 114 2.39 16.88 1.59
CA ALA A 114 2.93 15.76 2.36
C ALA A 114 2.25 15.67 3.74
N ILE A 115 2.07 16.81 4.41
CA ILE A 115 1.34 16.87 5.70
C ILE A 115 -0.13 16.46 5.52
N ALA A 116 -0.81 17.00 4.50
CA ALA A 116 -2.21 16.67 4.20
C ALA A 116 -2.37 15.18 3.84
N PHE A 117 -1.42 14.61 3.11
CA PHE A 117 -1.37 13.19 2.80
C PHE A 117 -1.30 12.36 4.08
N LEU A 118 -0.33 12.61 4.96
CA LEU A 118 -0.21 11.87 6.23
C LEU A 118 -1.45 12.02 7.10
N ARG A 119 -2.07 13.20 7.12
CA ARG A 119 -3.35 13.42 7.85
C ARG A 119 -4.45 12.46 7.41
N ARG A 120 -4.51 12.06 6.14
CA ARG A 120 -5.49 11.05 5.65
C ARG A 120 -5.27 9.67 6.26
N PHE A 121 -4.07 9.38 6.74
CA PHE A 121 -3.69 8.12 7.38
C PHE A 121 -3.67 8.18 8.90
N ARG A 122 -4.22 9.24 9.51
CA ARG A 122 -4.27 9.40 10.98
C ARG A 122 -4.79 8.16 11.71
N GLN A 123 -5.84 7.54 11.20
CA GLN A 123 -6.44 6.33 11.80
C GLN A 123 -5.49 5.13 11.73
N VAL A 124 -4.70 5.03 10.66
CA VAL A 124 -3.70 3.97 10.48
C VAL A 124 -2.54 4.17 11.46
N PHE A 125 -2.03 5.40 11.58
CA PHE A 125 -0.99 5.75 12.58
C PHE A 125 -1.39 5.45 14.02
N ALA A 126 -2.68 5.56 14.35
CA ALA A 126 -3.19 5.23 15.67
C ALA A 126 -3.33 3.71 15.93
N ALA A 127 -3.36 2.89 14.87
CA ALA A 127 -3.70 1.46 14.95
C ALA A 127 -2.50 0.52 14.74
N CYS A 128 -1.37 1.00 14.20
CA CYS A 128 -0.23 0.15 13.90
C CYS A 128 1.12 0.84 14.08
N GLN A 129 2.18 0.03 14.21
CA GLN A 129 3.56 0.52 14.13
C GLN A 129 3.88 0.94 12.70
N ILE A 130 4.35 2.17 12.50
CA ILE A 130 4.81 2.65 11.20
C ILE A 130 6.28 3.06 11.30
N ASN A 131 7.05 2.65 10.29
CA ASN A 131 8.40 3.16 10.08
C ASN A 131 8.32 4.40 9.19
N LEU A 132 8.46 5.58 9.80
CA LEU A 132 8.51 6.85 9.09
C LEU A 132 9.97 7.31 8.99
N SER A 133 10.47 7.48 7.77
CA SER A 133 11.81 8.00 7.49
C SER A 133 11.70 9.36 6.83
N ILE A 134 12.30 10.39 7.42
CA ILE A 134 12.28 11.75 6.90
C ILE A 134 13.69 12.13 6.48
N HIS A 135 13.84 12.46 5.21
CA HIS A 135 15.07 12.91 4.58
C HIS A 135 14.95 14.39 4.26
N THR A 136 15.57 15.24 5.06
CA THR A 136 15.54 16.70 4.88
C THR A 136 16.78 17.34 5.49
N ASN A 137 17.20 18.45 4.91
CA ASN A 137 18.24 19.34 5.45
C ASN A 137 17.66 20.66 5.97
N ASN A 138 16.34 20.81 5.94
CA ASN A 138 15.67 22.04 6.35
C ASN A 138 15.04 21.84 7.72
N ASP A 139 15.74 22.29 8.77
CA ASP A 139 15.33 22.15 10.16
C ASP A 139 14.01 22.88 10.46
N ARG A 140 13.79 24.06 9.87
CA ARG A 140 12.53 24.81 10.06
C ARG A 140 11.32 24.06 9.53
N LEU A 141 11.44 23.44 8.34
CA LEU A 141 10.36 22.64 7.77
C LEU A 141 10.17 21.33 8.54
N LEU A 142 11.25 20.74 9.05
CA LEU A 142 11.18 19.56 9.90
C LEU A 142 10.44 19.86 11.21
N GLU A 143 10.77 20.96 11.89
CA GLU A 143 10.08 21.42 13.10
C GLU A 143 8.59 21.66 12.84
N LEU A 144 8.26 22.39 11.77
CA LEU A 144 6.86 22.65 11.39
C LEU A 144 6.12 21.34 11.11
N PHE A 145 6.75 20.41 10.38
CA PHE A 145 6.18 19.10 10.08
C PHE A 145 5.95 18.29 11.34
N LEU A 146 6.95 18.20 12.23
CA LEU A 146 6.84 17.48 13.49
C LEU A 146 5.73 18.11 14.34
N HIS A 147 5.67 19.43 14.47
CA HIS A 147 4.60 20.07 15.22
C HIS A 147 3.20 19.71 14.69
N ASN A 148 3.03 19.62 13.37
CA ASN A 148 1.75 19.29 12.73
C ASN A 148 1.39 17.80 12.73
N THR A 149 2.40 16.91 12.79
CA THR A 149 2.21 15.45 12.60
C THR A 149 2.48 14.64 13.87
N TRP A 150 3.28 15.16 14.80
CA TRP A 150 3.64 14.51 16.06
C TRP A 150 2.42 14.07 16.89
N PRO A 151 1.36 14.89 17.05
CA PRO A 151 0.16 14.46 17.77
C PRO A 151 -0.54 13.22 17.17
N MET A 152 -0.21 12.86 15.92
CA MET A 152 -0.72 11.66 15.26
C MET A 152 0.21 10.44 15.45
N LEU A 153 1.51 10.68 15.68
CA LEU A 153 2.55 9.65 15.80
C LEU A 153 2.81 9.24 17.26
N GLU A 154 2.48 10.11 18.21
CA GLU A 154 2.74 9.97 19.65
C GLU A 154 2.04 8.76 20.31
N LYS A 155 1.01 8.18 19.68
CA LYS A 155 0.35 6.96 20.18
C LYS A 155 1.26 5.73 20.03
N LYS A 156 2.18 5.57 20.99
CA LYS A 156 2.91 4.40 21.51
C LYS A 156 3.65 3.45 20.54
N HIS A 157 3.56 3.62 19.22
CA HIS A 157 3.94 2.52 18.31
C HIS A 157 4.69 2.96 17.03
N SER A 158 4.82 4.26 16.74
CA SER A 158 5.53 4.70 15.53
C SER A 158 7.04 4.78 15.74
N ARG A 159 7.83 4.23 14.79
CA ARG A 159 9.28 4.42 14.73
C ARG A 159 9.59 5.57 13.77
N LEU A 160 10.14 6.65 14.30
CA LEU A 160 10.59 7.81 13.53
C LEU A 160 12.11 7.74 13.35
N ALA A 161 12.56 7.78 12.10
CA ALA A 161 13.96 7.97 11.74
C ALA A 161 14.09 9.28 10.98
N ILE A 162 14.97 10.18 11.46
CA ILE A 162 15.33 11.41 10.76
C ILE A 162 16.72 11.21 10.19
N VAL A 163 16.83 11.32 8.87
CA VAL A 163 18.09 11.12 8.15
C VAL A 163 18.48 12.46 7.52
N ARG A 164 19.58 13.03 7.99
CA ARG A 164 20.16 14.25 7.43
C ARG A 164 21.11 13.86 6.30
N HIS A 165 20.91 14.47 5.14
CA HIS A 165 21.69 14.21 3.94
C HIS A 165 22.70 15.32 3.76
N ILE A 166 23.96 15.13 4.16
CA ILE A 166 25.03 16.03 3.72
C ILE A 166 25.33 15.69 2.25
N PHE A 167 24.47 16.14 1.34
CA PHE A 167 24.66 15.94 -0.11
C PHE A 167 24.75 17.31 -0.82
N PRO A 168 25.74 17.50 -1.70
CA PRO A 168 25.85 18.70 -2.54
C PRO A 168 24.64 18.79 -3.51
N PRO A 169 24.39 19.97 -4.12
CA PRO A 169 23.18 20.21 -4.91
C PRO A 169 22.98 19.14 -5.99
N PHE A 170 21.80 18.52 -5.94
CA PHE A 170 21.43 17.34 -6.71
C PHE A 170 21.48 17.56 -8.23
N ALA A 171 22.55 17.09 -8.87
CA ALA A 171 22.51 16.61 -10.24
C ALA A 171 22.71 15.08 -10.20
N GLN A 172 21.64 14.34 -10.53
CA GLN A 172 21.64 12.93 -10.89
C GLN A 172 22.31 11.95 -9.90
N ILE A 173 21.62 11.57 -8.83
CA ILE A 173 21.97 10.36 -8.08
C ILE A 173 20.97 9.26 -8.45
N ARG A 174 21.45 8.27 -9.22
CA ARG A 174 20.79 6.97 -9.40
C ARG A 174 20.73 6.25 -8.05
N PRO A 175 19.68 5.45 -7.76
CA PRO A 175 19.54 4.84 -6.45
C PRO A 175 20.70 3.86 -6.19
N VAL A 176 21.55 4.19 -5.22
CA VAL A 176 22.54 3.28 -4.64
C VAL A 176 21.81 2.34 -3.69
N ASN A 177 22.07 1.05 -3.86
CA ASN A 177 21.53 -0.06 -3.09
C ASN A 177 21.56 0.22 -1.58
N SER A 178 20.40 0.47 -0.97
CA SER A 178 20.22 0.46 0.47
C SER A 178 19.87 -0.96 0.91
N GLN A 179 20.73 -1.56 1.74
CA GLN A 179 20.50 -2.87 2.32
C GLN A 179 19.14 -2.91 3.03
N ARG A 180 18.30 -3.87 2.61
CA ARG A 180 16.96 -4.09 3.14
C ARG A 180 17.03 -4.69 4.53
N LEU A 181 16.74 -3.89 5.55
CA LEU A 181 16.20 -4.43 6.80
C LEU A 181 14.73 -4.79 6.54
N SER A 182 14.49 -6.06 6.21
CA SER A 182 13.15 -6.63 6.10
C SER A 182 12.57 -6.82 7.49
N ILE A 183 11.69 -5.92 7.90
CA ILE A 183 10.79 -6.21 9.01
C ILE A 183 9.66 -7.06 8.42
N SER A 184 9.62 -8.33 8.79
CA SER A 184 8.54 -9.24 8.46
C SER A 184 7.23 -8.70 9.04
N SER A 185 6.40 -8.08 8.20
CA SER A 185 5.00 -7.82 8.55
C SER A 185 4.28 -9.17 8.51
N PRO A 186 3.54 -9.57 9.57
CA PRO A 186 2.73 -10.79 9.53
C PRO A 186 1.60 -10.71 8.49
N TYR A 187 1.33 -9.50 7.95
CA TYR A 187 0.35 -9.26 6.91
C TYR A 187 1.02 -9.15 5.54
N GLN A 188 0.42 -9.78 4.52
CA GLN A 188 0.87 -9.65 3.13
C GLN A 188 0.75 -8.20 2.65
N CYS A 189 1.84 -7.68 2.06
CA CYS A 189 1.89 -6.30 1.63
C CYS A 189 1.20 -6.10 0.27
N LEU A 190 0.33 -5.09 0.19
CA LEU A 190 -0.34 -4.69 -1.03
C LEU A 190 0.54 -3.73 -1.86
N ASP A 191 0.63 -3.97 -3.16
CA ASP A 191 1.08 -2.95 -4.12
C ASP A 191 -0.02 -1.91 -4.26
N TYR A 192 0.37 -0.64 -4.22
CA TYR A 192 -0.51 0.51 -4.32
C TYR A 192 -1.42 0.49 -5.57
N LYS A 193 -0.99 -0.15 -6.66
CA LYS A 193 -1.81 -0.35 -7.87
C LYS A 193 -3.08 -1.15 -7.62
N PHE A 194 -3.12 -1.98 -6.58
CA PHE A 194 -4.27 -2.81 -6.25
C PHE A 194 -5.30 -2.10 -5.35
N LEU A 195 -5.00 -0.89 -4.85
CA LEU A 195 -5.93 -0.16 -3.99
C LEU A 195 -7.25 0.18 -4.68
N ARG A 196 -7.26 0.40 -6.00
CA ARG A 196 -8.50 0.69 -6.75
C ARG A 196 -9.50 -0.47 -6.64
N ARG A 197 -9.06 -1.70 -6.90
CA ARG A 197 -9.94 -2.88 -6.86
C ARG A 197 -10.53 -3.16 -5.47
N ILE A 198 -9.77 -2.88 -4.40
CA ILE A 198 -10.22 -3.08 -3.01
C ILE A 198 -11.13 -1.93 -2.52
N SER A 199 -11.00 -0.75 -3.13
CA SER A 199 -11.85 0.40 -2.81
C SER A 199 -13.29 0.29 -3.33
N GLY A 200 -13.61 -0.78 -4.08
CA GLY A 200 -14.95 -1.02 -4.62
C GLY A 200 -15.37 0.00 -5.68
N ARG A 201 -14.40 0.66 -6.34
CA ARG A 201 -14.61 1.59 -7.46
C ARG A 201 -13.70 1.24 -8.63
#